data_AF-A0A6C0GTE7-F1
#
_entry.id   AF-A0A6C0GTE7-F1
#
_cell.length_a   1.000
_cell.length_b   1.000
_cell.length_c   1.000
_cell.angle_alpha   90.00
_cell.angle_beta   90.00
_cell.angle_gamma   90.00
#
_symmetry.space_group_name_H-M   'P 1'
#
loop_
_entity.id
_entity.type
_entity.pdbx_description
1 polymer ?
#
loop_
_entity_poly.entity_id
_entity_poly.type
_entity_poly.pdbx_seq_one_letter_code
_entity_poly.pdbx_strand_id
1 'polypeptide(L)'
;MVKIILSCLLLFVTLSGQQCKGKLEDDALFQRWTHLHENDKDGIEEYRNQSYNFPLARGRTGFEFQKDGTFIRYDIAPTDGSLKVPGTWKKGNTENIIEIQVKSPLQEESEQYSMEIVELSKDVLKVRKVQK
;
A
#
# COMPACT_ATOMS: atom_id res chain seq x y z
N MET A 1 -7.08 -61.68 3.27
CA MET A 1 -8.35 -60.97 3.59
C MET A 1 -7.95 -59.59 4.15
N VAL A 2 -7.71 -58.58 3.32
CA VAL A 2 -8.65 -57.62 2.66
C VAL A 2 -9.00 -56.43 3.56
N LYS A 3 -8.82 -55.22 2.98
CA LYS A 3 -9.21 -53.83 3.36
C LYS A 3 -8.06 -53.02 4.00
N ILE A 4 -7.25 -52.24 3.27
CA ILE A 4 -7.56 -51.02 2.48
C ILE A 4 -8.57 -50.12 3.18
N ILE A 5 -8.11 -49.12 3.94
CA ILE A 5 -8.84 -47.86 4.16
C ILE A 5 -7.82 -46.71 4.20
N LEU A 6 -7.74 -46.02 3.06
CA LEU A 6 -7.86 -44.56 2.95
C LEU A 6 -6.82 -43.71 3.71
N SER A 7 -5.64 -43.57 3.09
CA SER A 7 -4.80 -42.38 3.28
C SER A 7 -5.55 -41.18 2.71
N CYS A 8 -6.17 -40.37 3.58
CA CYS A 8 -6.67 -39.05 3.23
C CYS A 8 -5.46 -38.16 2.97
N LEU A 9 -5.02 -38.14 1.71
CA LEU A 9 -4.10 -37.16 1.16
C LEU A 9 -4.78 -35.79 1.31
N LEU A 10 -4.54 -35.11 2.43
CA LEU A 10 -4.83 -33.68 2.57
C LEU A 10 -3.88 -32.96 1.61
N LEU A 11 -4.32 -32.80 0.37
CA LEU A 11 -3.87 -31.75 -0.52
C LEU A 11 -4.24 -30.43 0.17
N PHE A 12 -3.40 -30.00 1.12
CA PHE A 12 -3.23 -28.58 1.37
C PHE A 12 -2.66 -28.03 0.08
N VAL A 13 -3.56 -27.64 -0.83
CA VAL A 13 -3.25 -26.63 -1.84
C VAL A 13 -3.00 -25.37 -1.03
N THR A 14 -1.78 -25.25 -0.50
CA THR A 14 -1.26 -23.95 -0.16
C THR A 14 -1.22 -23.23 -1.49
N LEU A 15 -2.22 -22.39 -1.75
CA LEU A 15 -1.97 -21.15 -2.47
C LEU A 15 -0.91 -20.45 -1.63
N SER A 16 0.36 -20.84 -1.82
CA SER A 16 1.48 -19.95 -1.58
C SER A 16 1.27 -18.83 -2.58
N GLY A 17 0.44 -17.86 -2.18
CA GLY A 17 0.58 -16.51 -2.66
C GLY A 17 2.04 -16.18 -2.43
N GLN A 18 2.81 -16.19 -3.51
CA GLN A 18 4.21 -15.87 -3.50
C GLN A 18 4.28 -14.47 -2.90
N GLN A 19 4.68 -14.39 -1.63
CA GLN A 19 4.82 -13.12 -0.95
C GLN A 19 6.06 -12.47 -1.56
N CYS A 20 5.86 -11.71 -2.63
CA CYS A 20 6.88 -10.86 -3.19
C CYS A 20 7.19 -9.83 -2.11
N LYS A 21 8.29 -10.05 -1.37
CA LYS A 21 8.92 -9.00 -0.57
C LYS A 21 9.16 -7.84 -1.53
N GLY A 22 8.34 -6.81 -1.41
CA GLY A 22 8.34 -5.68 -2.33
C GLY A 22 9.67 -4.97 -2.29
N LYS A 23 10.39 -4.94 -3.43
CA LYS A 23 11.59 -4.10 -3.57
C LYS A 23 11.15 -2.74 -4.09
N LEU A 24 11.68 -1.66 -3.50
CA LEU A 24 11.36 -0.27 -3.89
C LEU A 24 11.69 0.10 -5.34
N GLU A 25 12.47 -0.73 -6.03
CA GLU A 25 12.87 -0.55 -7.43
C GLU A 25 11.88 -1.21 -8.42
N ASP A 26 10.81 -1.84 -7.92
CA ASP A 26 9.78 -2.40 -8.78
C ASP A 26 8.94 -1.28 -9.41
N ASP A 27 8.84 -1.31 -10.74
CA ASP A 27 8.04 -0.39 -11.52
C ASP A 27 6.56 -0.38 -11.11
N ALA A 28 6.09 -1.45 -10.47
CA ALA A 28 4.76 -1.53 -9.87
C ALA A 28 4.49 -0.41 -8.85
N LEU A 29 5.50 0.14 -8.17
CA LEU A 29 5.30 1.22 -7.19
C LEU A 29 4.77 2.51 -7.86
N PHE A 30 5.20 2.78 -9.09
CA PHE A 30 5.02 4.08 -9.76
C PHE A 30 3.66 4.22 -10.43
N GLN A 31 2.62 4.22 -9.60
CA GLN A 31 1.24 4.43 -9.99
C GLN A 31 0.45 5.01 -8.83
N ARG A 32 -0.84 5.30 -9.08
CA ARG A 32 -1.75 5.74 -8.03
C ARG A 32 -2.27 4.54 -7.23
N TRP A 33 -2.15 4.67 -5.91
CA TRP A 33 -2.58 3.73 -4.89
C TRP A 33 -3.70 4.34 -4.08
N THR A 34 -4.83 3.64 -3.98
CA THR A 34 -6.03 4.08 -3.25
C THR A 34 -6.26 3.15 -2.07
N HIS A 35 -6.54 3.73 -0.90
CA HIS A 35 -6.64 3.01 0.36
C HIS A 35 -7.90 2.14 0.43
N LEU A 36 -7.71 0.86 0.75
CA LEU A 36 -8.74 -0.12 1.05
C LEU A 36 -8.80 -0.35 2.58
N HIS A 37 -9.37 0.61 3.29
CA HIS A 37 -9.52 0.62 4.75
C HIS A 37 -10.09 -0.67 5.32
N GLU A 38 -11.00 -1.32 4.58
CA GLU A 38 -11.68 -2.54 4.98
C GLU A 38 -10.72 -3.74 5.18
N ASN A 39 -9.51 -3.67 4.60
CA ASN A 39 -8.49 -4.71 4.68
C ASN A 39 -7.35 -4.38 5.66
N ASP A 40 -7.37 -3.22 6.30
CA ASP A 40 -6.31 -2.83 7.23
C ASP A 40 -6.31 -3.77 8.44
N LYS A 41 -5.12 -4.28 8.80
CA LYS A 41 -4.97 -5.21 9.92
C LYS A 41 -3.58 -5.14 10.50
N ASP A 42 -3.47 -5.25 11.83
CA ASP A 42 -2.19 -5.37 12.54
C ASP A 42 -1.20 -4.21 12.21
N GLY A 43 -1.75 -3.01 12.02
CA GLY A 43 -1.00 -1.80 11.66
C GLY A 43 -0.49 -1.76 10.21
N ILE A 44 -0.97 -2.66 9.36
CA ILE A 44 -0.70 -2.70 7.92
C ILE A 44 -1.89 -2.12 7.18
N GLU A 45 -1.63 -1.11 6.36
CA GLU A 45 -2.61 -0.47 5.48
C GLU A 45 -2.53 -1.11 4.08
N GLU A 46 -3.68 -1.49 3.51
CA GLU A 46 -3.75 -2.06 2.14
C GLU A 46 -4.20 -1.02 1.12
N TYR A 47 -3.43 -0.91 0.04
CA TYR A 47 -3.73 -0.05 -1.10
C TYR A 47 -3.89 -0.88 -2.37
N ARG A 48 -4.82 -0.42 -3.20
CA ARG A 48 -5.10 -1.00 -4.51
C ARG A 48 -4.92 0.04 -5.61
N ASN A 49 -4.52 -0.41 -6.79
CA ASN A 49 -4.45 0.47 -7.94
C ASN A 49 -5.86 0.90 -8.40
N GLN A 50 -5.91 1.81 -9.38
CA GLN A 50 -7.17 2.36 -9.88
C GLN A 50 -8.06 1.35 -10.61
N SER A 51 -7.54 0.19 -11.01
CA SER A 51 -8.31 -0.85 -11.71
C SER A 51 -9.11 -1.75 -10.77
N TYR A 52 -8.88 -1.65 -9.45
CA TYR A 52 -9.63 -2.41 -8.46
C TYR A 52 -11.07 -1.88 -8.31
N ASN A 53 -12.04 -2.80 -8.24
CA ASN A 53 -13.44 -2.45 -8.01
C ASN A 53 -13.67 -2.22 -6.51
N PHE A 54 -13.49 -0.98 -6.08
CA PHE A 54 -13.64 -0.62 -4.68
C PHE A 54 -15.10 -0.76 -4.21
N PRO A 55 -15.33 -1.29 -3.00
CA PRO A 55 -16.60 -1.15 -2.31
C PRO A 55 -17.02 0.32 -2.20
N LEU A 56 -18.33 0.57 -2.11
CA LEU A 56 -18.84 1.90 -1.89
C LEU A 56 -18.31 2.46 -0.55
N ALA A 57 -17.62 3.59 -0.62
CA ALA A 57 -17.11 4.30 0.54
C ALA A 57 -17.19 5.81 0.32
N ARG A 58 -17.44 6.58 1.38
CA ARG A 58 -17.43 8.04 1.34
C ARG A 58 -16.00 8.55 1.44
N GLY A 59 -15.49 9.08 0.34
CA GLY A 59 -14.12 9.57 0.26
C GLY A 59 -13.10 8.43 0.32
N ARG A 60 -12.07 8.49 -0.53
CA ARG A 60 -10.93 7.59 -0.43
C ARG A 60 -9.66 8.40 -0.48
N THR A 61 -8.79 8.11 0.46
CA THR A 61 -7.43 8.62 0.50
C THR A 61 -6.52 7.72 -0.32
N GLY A 62 -5.29 8.17 -0.51
CA GLY A 62 -4.29 7.40 -1.25
C GLY A 62 -3.05 8.21 -1.48
N PHE A 63 -2.19 7.68 -2.34
CA PHE A 63 -1.00 8.38 -2.78
C PHE A 63 -0.56 7.92 -4.16
N GLU A 64 0.39 8.63 -4.74
CA GLU A 64 1.01 8.31 -6.02
C GLU A 64 2.50 8.59 -5.92
N PHE A 65 3.29 7.60 -6.33
CA PHE A 65 4.74 7.71 -6.44
C PHE A 65 5.12 7.88 -7.91
N GLN A 66 6.03 8.80 -8.20
CA GLN A 66 6.61 8.95 -9.53
C GLN A 66 8.12 8.66 -9.48
N LYS A 67 8.67 8.16 -10.60
CA LYS A 67 10.08 7.73 -10.72
C LYS A 67 11.09 8.85 -10.44
N ASP A 68 10.68 10.10 -10.58
CA ASP A 68 11.52 11.29 -10.39
C ASP A 68 11.60 11.74 -8.92
N GLY A 69 10.96 11.03 -7.99
CA GLY A 69 10.89 11.40 -6.57
C GLY A 69 9.67 12.25 -6.22
N THR A 70 8.79 12.56 -7.18
CA THR A 70 7.52 13.25 -6.90
C THR A 70 6.56 12.32 -6.15
N PHE A 71 5.95 12.88 -5.10
CA PHE A 71 4.92 12.21 -4.32
C PHE A 71 3.66 13.07 -4.28
N ILE A 72 2.48 12.44 -4.41
CA ILE A 72 1.20 13.11 -4.24
C ILE A 72 0.42 12.31 -3.21
N ARG A 73 0.02 12.93 -2.10
CA ARG A 73 -1.00 12.39 -1.19
C ARG A 73 -2.37 12.88 -1.61
N TYR A 74 -3.35 11.99 -1.60
CA TYR A 74 -4.75 12.31 -1.86
C TYR A 74 -5.50 12.29 -0.53
N ASP A 75 -5.93 13.47 -0.08
CA ASP A 75 -6.70 13.67 1.13
C ASP A 75 -8.16 14.03 0.77
N ILE A 76 -9.04 14.01 1.78
CA ILE A 76 -10.43 14.47 1.64
C ILE A 76 -10.47 15.96 1.95
N ALA A 77 -10.92 16.76 0.98
CA ALA A 77 -11.09 18.20 1.16
C ALA A 77 -12.27 18.51 2.09
N PRO A 78 -12.31 19.70 2.73
CA PRO A 78 -13.40 20.08 3.64
C PRO A 78 -14.81 20.02 3.02
N THR A 79 -14.92 20.13 1.69
CA THR A 79 -16.18 20.04 0.94
C THR A 79 -16.34 18.70 0.23
N ASP A 80 -15.87 17.61 0.83
CA ASP A 80 -15.93 16.22 0.31
C ASP A 80 -15.28 16.00 -1.07
N GLY A 81 -14.40 16.92 -1.49
CA GLY A 81 -13.60 16.79 -2.71
C GLY A 81 -12.32 15.99 -2.51
N SER A 82 -11.61 15.70 -3.60
CA SER A 82 -10.24 15.18 -3.52
C SER A 82 -9.25 16.34 -3.41
N LEU A 83 -8.47 16.38 -2.34
CA LEU A 83 -7.36 17.31 -2.16
C LEU A 83 -6.04 16.64 -2.54
N LYS A 84 -5.31 17.22 -3.50
CA LYS A 84 -3.94 16.79 -3.82
C LYS A 84 -2.96 17.54 -2.92
N VAL A 85 -2.18 16.80 -2.16
CA VAL A 85 -1.12 17.32 -1.31
C VAL A 85 0.22 16.92 -1.93
N PRO A 86 0.96 17.88 -2.53
CA PRO A 86 2.23 17.59 -3.16
C PRO A 86 3.32 17.32 -2.11
N GLY A 87 4.28 16.50 -2.49
CA GLY A 87 5.42 16.14 -1.67
C GLY A 87 6.54 15.50 -2.48
N THR A 88 7.51 15.00 -1.75
CA THR A 88 8.63 14.23 -2.28
C THR A 88 8.76 12.92 -1.54
N TRP A 89 9.31 11.92 -2.22
CA TRP A 89 9.70 10.67 -1.60
C TRP A 89 11.13 10.33 -1.96
N LYS A 90 11.78 9.55 -1.09
CA LYS A 90 13.07 8.94 -1.37
C LYS A 90 13.18 7.60 -0.64
N LYS A 91 14.09 6.75 -1.11
CA LYS A 91 14.48 5.53 -0.40
C LYS A 91 15.10 5.90 0.95
N GLY A 92 14.65 5.25 2.01
CA GLY A 92 15.19 5.40 3.36
C GLY A 92 16.44 4.54 3.57
N ASN A 93 16.76 4.30 4.84
CA ASN A 93 17.98 3.60 5.25
C ASN A 93 17.98 2.10 4.90
N THR A 94 16.82 1.50 4.61
CA THR A 94 16.71 0.08 4.21
C THR A 94 15.97 -0.05 2.88
N GLU A 95 16.03 -1.23 2.27
CA GLU A 95 15.49 -1.47 0.93
C GLU A 95 13.96 -1.40 0.81
N ASN A 96 13.23 -1.39 1.93
CA ASN A 96 11.78 -1.37 1.99
C ASN A 96 11.22 -0.14 2.72
N ILE A 97 12.07 0.79 3.17
CA ILE A 97 11.61 2.03 3.82
C ILE A 97 11.57 3.16 2.81
N ILE A 98 10.45 3.89 2.78
CA ILE A 98 10.29 5.14 2.07
C ILE A 98 10.25 6.28 3.09
N GLU A 99 10.98 7.35 2.81
CA GLU A 99 10.83 8.63 3.52
C GLU A 99 9.99 9.57 2.66
N ILE A 100 8.96 10.15 3.26
CA ILE A 100 7.99 11.04 2.61
C ILE A 100 8.03 12.39 3.30
N GLN A 101 8.03 13.44 2.51
CA GLN A 101 7.81 14.81 2.97
C GLN A 101 6.68 15.42 2.17
N VAL A 102 5.71 16.02 2.84
CA VAL A 102 4.57 16.68 2.19
C VAL A 102 4.33 18.05 2.80
N LYS A 103 3.75 18.95 2.01
CA LYS A 103 3.28 20.24 2.48
C LYS A 103 1.79 20.36 2.16
N SER A 104 0.95 20.11 3.16
CA SER A 104 -0.49 20.28 3.03
C SER A 104 -0.81 21.77 2.84
N PRO A 105 -1.71 22.15 1.92
CA PRO A 105 -2.19 23.52 1.84
C PRO A 105 -3.10 23.90 3.02
N LEU A 106 -3.53 22.92 3.83
CA LEU A 106 -4.36 23.11 5.01
C LEU A 106 -3.55 23.21 6.31
N GLN A 107 -2.23 23.00 6.26
CA GLN A 107 -1.36 23.05 7.42
C GLN A 107 -0.17 23.96 7.12
N GLU A 108 0.25 24.75 8.11
CA GLU A 108 1.42 25.63 7.97
C GLU A 108 2.74 24.83 7.92
N GLU A 109 2.81 23.76 8.71
CA GLU A 109 4.00 22.95 8.85
C GLU A 109 4.04 21.82 7.82
N SER A 110 5.26 21.48 7.36
CA SER A 110 5.46 20.30 6.53
C SER A 110 5.41 19.03 7.38
N GLU A 111 4.72 18.00 6.88
CA GLU A 111 4.74 16.69 7.52
C GLU A 111 5.87 15.85 6.93
N GLN A 112 6.57 15.11 7.79
CA GLN A 112 7.57 14.14 7.39
C GLN A 112 7.33 12.82 8.11
N TYR A 113 7.30 11.72 7.36
CA TYR A 113 7.08 10.38 7.92
C TYR A 113 7.74 9.31 7.06
N SER A 114 7.78 8.09 7.59
CA SER A 114 8.31 6.92 6.89
C SER A 114 7.27 5.81 6.77
N MET A 115 7.35 5.06 5.67
CA MET A 115 6.54 3.89 5.41
C MET A 115 7.44 2.69 5.12
N GLU A 116 7.13 1.56 5.74
CA GLU A 116 7.69 0.26 5.38
C GLU A 116 6.79 -0.41 4.33
N ILE A 117 7.35 -0.76 3.17
CA ILE A 117 6.68 -1.66 2.22
C ILE A 117 6.74 -3.08 2.79
N VAL A 118 5.57 -3.60 3.11
CA VAL A 118 5.37 -4.99 3.58
C VAL A 118 5.16 -5.92 2.38
N GLU A 119 4.40 -5.45 1.38
CA GLU A 119 4.10 -6.21 0.15
C GLU A 119 3.96 -5.23 -1.00
N LEU A 120 4.54 -5.56 -2.15
CA LEU A 120 4.33 -4.82 -3.39
C LEU A 120 4.16 -5.81 -4.54
N SER A 121 3.09 -5.62 -5.28
CA SER A 121 2.80 -6.26 -6.56
C SER A 121 2.16 -5.23 -7.49
N LYS A 122 1.82 -5.64 -8.71
CA LYS A 122 1.15 -4.76 -9.69
C LYS A 122 -0.17 -4.17 -9.18
N ASP A 123 -0.92 -4.92 -8.36
CA ASP A 123 -2.29 -4.57 -7.97
C ASP A 123 -2.49 -4.37 -6.46
N VAL A 124 -1.47 -4.67 -5.66
CA VAL A 124 -1.51 -4.59 -4.20
C VAL A 124 -0.24 -3.93 -3.69
N LEU A 125 -0.43 -2.93 -2.84
CA LEU A 125 0.62 -2.36 -2.01
C LEU A 125 0.16 -2.45 -0.55
N LYS A 126 0.97 -3.08 0.30
CA LYS A 126 0.77 -3.06 1.74
C LYS A 126 1.90 -2.33 2.39
N VAL A 127 1.55 -1.39 3.26
CA VAL A 127 2.53 -0.58 3.98
C VAL A 127 2.26 -0.59 5.47
N ARG A 128 3.31 -0.37 6.24
CA ARG A 128 3.22 -0.06 7.67
C ARG A 128 3.81 1.31 7.91
N LYS A 129 3.08 2.18 8.60
CA LYS A 129 3.63 3.47 9.05
C LYS A 129 4.72 3.23 10.09
N VAL A 130 5.89 3.82 9.87
CA VAL A 130 7.00 3.76 10.82
C VAL A 130 6.98 5.07 11.60
N GLN A 131 6.63 4.99 12.88
CA GLN A 131 6.77 6.12 13.79
C GLN A 131 8.26 6.34 14.04
N LYS A 132 8.70 7.60 13.92
CA LYS A 132 10.05 8.02 14.34
C LYS A 132 10.11 8.20 15.85
#